data_AF-A0A7C1KTW3-F1
#
_entry.id   AF-A0A7C1KTW3-F1
#
_cell.length_a   1.000
_cell.length_b   1.000
_cell.length_c   1.000
_cell.angle_alpha   90.00
_cell.angle_beta   90.00
_cell.angle_gamma   90.00
#
_symmetry.space_group_name_H-M   'P 1'
#
loop_
_entity.id
_entity.type
_entity.pdbx_description
1 polymer ?
#
loop_
_entity_poly.entity_id
_entity_poly.type
_entity_poly.pdbx_seq_one_letter_code
_entity_poly.pdbx_strand_id
1 'polypeptide(L)'
;SASKVFDEEDGGPISPLAIVTTIGFSFLLGIALFILLPLYATRLFGTMTPVISDNTFIFNLVDGTMRVAVFLVYVFAIGLWKEMRRIYEYHGAEHKVIHAYEKEEALAPELIHQRYSPRHPRCGTSFLLIVMMVSIMVFSVVPREWSFYLKFISRIVMIPLIAGISYEILKLSAKKSSAGLMSLVTVPGLFLQRLTTREPDTSQIEVALSALNEVVEETDD
;
A
#
# COMPACT_ATOMS: atom_id res chain seq x y z
N SER A 1 -18.16 -15.39 -5.48
CA SER A 1 -18.76 -14.03 -5.46
C SER A 1 -19.12 -13.71 -4.02
N ALA A 2 -18.80 -12.51 -3.53
CA ALA A 2 -19.15 -12.08 -2.18
C ALA A 2 -20.64 -12.30 -1.84
N SER A 3 -21.52 -12.21 -2.84
CA SER A 3 -22.95 -12.52 -2.69
C SER A 3 -23.24 -13.98 -2.28
N LYS A 4 -22.45 -14.96 -2.74
CA LYS A 4 -22.68 -16.38 -2.44
C LYS A 4 -22.23 -16.79 -1.05
N VAL A 5 -21.24 -16.09 -0.48
CA VAL A 5 -20.72 -16.38 0.87
C VAL A 5 -21.63 -15.74 1.94
N PHE A 6 -22.21 -14.57 1.64
CA PHE A 6 -23.19 -13.92 2.51
C PHE A 6 -24.54 -14.67 2.58
N ASP A 7 -24.92 -15.41 1.53
CA ASP A 7 -26.15 -16.20 1.52
C ASP A 7 -26.13 -17.39 2.51
N GLU A 8 -24.95 -17.87 2.93
CA GLU A 8 -24.82 -19.08 3.76
C GLU A 8 -24.77 -18.81 5.27
N GLU A 9 -24.30 -17.65 5.73
CA GLU A 9 -24.01 -17.44 7.17
C GLU A 9 -24.90 -16.39 7.89
N ASP A 10 -25.46 -15.36 7.24
CA ASP A 10 -26.25 -14.34 7.95
C ASP A 10 -27.22 -13.55 7.04
N GLY A 11 -28.51 -13.88 7.10
CA GLY A 11 -29.58 -12.88 6.93
C GLY A 11 -29.89 -12.35 5.51
N GLY A 12 -30.01 -13.22 4.50
CA GLY A 12 -30.66 -12.91 3.22
C GLY A 12 -29.89 -11.96 2.28
N PRO A 13 -30.30 -11.84 1.00
CA PRO A 13 -29.52 -11.14 0.00
C PRO A 13 -29.42 -9.64 0.31
N ILE A 14 -28.20 -9.12 0.39
CA ILE A 14 -27.94 -7.68 0.55
C ILE A 14 -28.63 -6.94 -0.60
N SER A 15 -29.49 -5.98 -0.26
CA SER A 15 -30.21 -5.17 -1.26
C SER A 15 -29.23 -4.54 -2.25
N PRO A 16 -29.49 -4.61 -3.57
CA PRO A 16 -28.66 -3.94 -4.57
C PRO A 16 -28.47 -2.45 -4.28
N LEU A 17 -29.48 -1.80 -3.69
CA LEU A 17 -29.39 -0.42 -3.25
C LEU A 17 -28.34 -0.24 -2.16
N ALA A 18 -28.30 -1.13 -1.16
CA ALA A 18 -27.30 -1.06 -0.09
C ALA A 18 -25.88 -1.23 -0.63
N ILE A 19 -25.67 -2.14 -1.60
CA ILE A 19 -24.37 -2.32 -2.27
C ILE A 19 -23.97 -1.03 -2.99
N VAL A 20 -24.85 -0.47 -3.83
CA VAL A 20 -24.58 0.76 -4.59
C VAL A 20 -24.30 1.94 -3.66
N THR A 21 -25.08 2.11 -2.59
CA THR A 21 -24.87 3.19 -1.62
C THR A 21 -23.54 3.04 -0.89
N THR A 22 -23.19 1.83 -0.45
CA THR A 22 -21.93 1.59 0.28
C THR A 22 -20.71 1.82 -0.63
N ILE A 23 -20.79 1.35 -1.88
CA ILE A 23 -19.75 1.59 -2.88
C ILE A 23 -19.63 3.09 -3.16
N GLY A 24 -20.75 3.76 -3.45
CA GLY A 24 -20.76 5.19 -3.75
C GLY A 24 -20.21 6.05 -2.60
N PHE A 25 -20.61 5.74 -1.37
CA PHE A 25 -20.09 6.39 -0.17
C PHE A 25 -18.57 6.15 -0.01
N SER A 26 -18.11 4.92 -0.21
CA SER A 26 -16.68 4.58 -0.11
C SER A 26 -15.83 5.33 -1.14
N PHE A 27 -16.31 5.46 -2.38
CA PHE A 27 -15.65 6.26 -3.40
C PHE A 27 -15.60 7.74 -3.03
N LEU A 28 -16.72 8.30 -2.56
CA LEU A 28 -16.79 9.70 -2.15
C LEU A 28 -15.85 9.98 -0.98
N LEU A 29 -15.82 9.09 0.02
CA LEU A 29 -14.90 9.18 1.14
C LEU A 29 -13.44 9.07 0.68
N GLY A 30 -13.15 8.16 -0.25
CA GLY A 30 -11.82 8.02 -0.84
C GLY A 30 -11.35 9.28 -1.58
N ILE A 31 -12.21 9.90 -2.39
CA ILE A 31 -11.91 11.16 -3.07
C ILE A 31 -11.69 12.28 -2.05
N ALA A 32 -12.57 12.37 -1.04
CA ALA A 32 -12.46 13.37 0.01
C ALA A 32 -11.14 13.24 0.78
N LEU A 33 -10.80 12.04 1.26
CA LEU A 33 -9.61 11.79 2.07
C LEU A 33 -8.30 11.83 1.27
N PHE A 34 -8.22 11.19 0.10
CA PHE A 34 -6.93 11.01 -0.59
C PHE A 34 -6.67 12.02 -1.70
N ILE A 35 -7.67 12.81 -2.09
CA ILE A 35 -7.52 13.84 -3.14
C ILE A 35 -7.78 15.23 -2.57
N LEU A 36 -8.97 15.47 -2.01
CA LEU A 36 -9.39 16.82 -1.62
C LEU A 36 -8.69 17.29 -0.33
N LEU A 37 -8.64 16.43 0.69
CA LEU A 37 -8.03 16.76 1.99
C LEU A 37 -6.55 17.18 1.88
N PRO A 38 -5.64 16.41 1.26
CA PRO A 38 -4.23 16.81 1.16
C PRO A 38 -4.05 18.09 0.34
N LEU A 39 -4.83 18.27 -0.73
CA LEU A 39 -4.78 19.47 -1.56
C LEU A 39 -5.24 20.72 -0.79
N TYR A 40 -6.37 20.61 -0.09
CA TYR A 40 -6.89 21.71 0.70
C TYR A 40 -5.95 22.05 1.86
N ALA A 41 -5.42 21.05 2.55
CA ALA A 41 -4.47 21.25 3.63
C ALA A 41 -3.18 21.94 3.15
N THR A 42 -2.68 21.59 1.96
CA THR A 42 -1.51 22.24 1.35
C THR A 42 -1.80 23.69 0.98
N ARG A 43 -2.98 23.98 0.42
CA ARG A 43 -3.39 25.37 0.13
C ARG A 43 -3.49 26.21 1.39
N LEU A 44 -4.05 25.65 2.48
CA LEU A 44 -4.15 26.33 3.76
C LEU A 44 -2.77 26.59 4.38
N PHE A 45 -1.83 25.64 4.27
CA PHE A 45 -0.44 25.88 4.66
C PHE A 45 0.22 26.98 3.82
N GLY A 46 -0.10 27.04 2.53
CA GLY A 46 0.39 28.07 1.61
C GLY A 46 -0.10 29.48 1.93
N THR A 47 -1.30 29.66 2.50
CA THR A 47 -1.76 31.00 2.93
C THR A 47 -1.01 31.51 4.16
N MET A 48 -0.50 30.62 5.00
CA MET A 48 0.32 30.97 6.17
C MET A 48 1.81 31.13 5.82
N THR A 49 2.28 30.49 4.73
CA THR A 49 3.69 30.47 4.32
C THR A 49 3.83 30.83 2.84
N PRO A 50 4.05 32.13 2.50
CA PRO A 50 4.08 32.61 1.11
C PRO A 50 5.11 31.89 0.21
N VAL A 51 6.22 31.43 0.78
CA VAL A 51 7.25 30.65 0.06
C VAL A 51 6.67 29.38 -0.59
N ILE A 52 5.64 28.78 0.01
CA ILE A 52 4.95 27.60 -0.54
C ILE A 52 4.01 28.00 -1.69
N SER A 53 3.38 29.17 -1.66
CA SER A 53 2.47 29.62 -2.74
C SER A 53 3.21 30.11 -3.98
N ASP A 54 4.41 30.66 -3.78
CA ASP A 54 5.17 31.37 -4.81
C ASP A 54 6.06 30.44 -5.64
N ASN A 55 6.46 29.30 -5.07
CA ASN A 55 7.30 28.31 -5.75
C ASN A 55 6.53 27.02 -6.03
N THR A 56 6.27 26.75 -7.32
CA THR A 56 5.57 25.54 -7.80
C THR A 56 6.20 24.24 -7.34
N PHE A 57 7.54 24.15 -7.32
CA PHE A 57 8.23 22.94 -6.88
C PHE A 57 7.99 22.69 -5.39
N ILE A 58 8.09 23.73 -4.55
CA ILE A 58 7.84 23.63 -3.11
C ILE A 58 6.37 23.27 -2.86
N PHE A 59 5.42 23.88 -3.56
CA PHE A 59 4.00 23.54 -3.45
C PHE A 59 3.75 22.05 -3.74
N ASN A 60 4.26 21.54 -4.87
CA ASN A 60 4.06 20.16 -5.28
C ASN A 60 4.73 19.17 -4.30
N LEU A 61 5.89 19.54 -3.76
CA LEU A 61 6.57 18.74 -2.75
C LEU A 61 5.74 18.65 -1.46
N VAL A 62 5.22 19.79 -0.97
CA VAL A 62 4.36 19.82 0.22
C VAL A 62 3.04 19.08 -0.01
N ASP A 63 2.39 19.23 -1.17
CA ASP A 63 1.18 18.46 -1.53
C ASP A 63 1.44 16.95 -1.51
N GLY A 64 2.57 16.56 -2.09
CA GLY A 64 3.04 15.18 -2.06
C GLY A 64 3.25 14.67 -0.64
N THR A 65 3.95 15.42 0.19
CA THR A 65 4.18 15.08 1.61
C THR A 65 2.87 14.97 2.38
N MET A 66 1.93 15.90 2.20
CA MET A 66 0.62 15.84 2.85
C MET A 66 -0.18 14.61 2.43
N ARG A 67 -0.11 14.23 1.14
CA ARG A 67 -0.74 13.00 0.65
C ARG A 67 -0.17 11.75 1.30
N VAL A 68 1.16 11.65 1.44
CA VAL A 68 1.81 10.54 2.15
C VAL A 68 1.41 10.54 3.63
N ALA A 69 1.41 11.71 4.28
CA ALA A 69 1.03 11.83 5.69
C ALA A 69 -0.41 11.36 5.93
N VAL A 70 -1.37 11.84 5.14
CA VAL A 70 -2.78 11.43 5.22
C VAL A 70 -2.92 9.91 5.00
N PHE A 71 -2.20 9.36 4.02
CA PHE A 71 -2.19 7.91 3.78
C PHE A 71 -1.66 7.12 4.97
N LEU A 72 -0.53 7.53 5.56
CA LEU A 72 0.05 6.86 6.72
C LEU A 72 -0.86 6.94 7.95
N VAL A 73 -1.46 8.12 8.20
CA VAL A 73 -2.43 8.32 9.29
C VAL A 73 -3.65 7.43 9.08
N TYR A 74 -4.17 7.36 7.86
CA TYR A 74 -5.31 6.49 7.53
C TYR A 74 -4.99 5.02 7.80
N VAL A 75 -3.89 4.50 7.25
CA VAL A 75 -3.46 3.10 7.44
C VAL A 75 -3.26 2.79 8.92
N PHE A 76 -2.62 3.69 9.67
CA PHE A 76 -2.47 3.52 11.10
C PHE A 76 -3.82 3.47 11.83
N ALA A 77 -4.73 4.40 11.52
CA ALA A 77 -6.02 4.52 12.18
C ALA A 77 -6.92 3.30 11.95
N ILE A 78 -7.03 2.82 10.70
CA ILE A 78 -7.84 1.63 10.41
C ILE A 78 -7.24 0.37 11.05
N GLY A 79 -5.91 0.31 11.18
CA GLY A 79 -5.21 -0.79 11.84
C GLY A 79 -5.49 -0.92 13.34
N LEU A 80 -6.16 0.05 13.94
CA LEU A 80 -6.61 -0.01 15.34
C LEU A 80 -7.89 -0.83 15.50
N TRP A 81 -8.66 -1.05 14.41
CA TRP A 81 -9.87 -1.87 14.42
C TRP A 81 -9.51 -3.36 14.39
N LYS A 82 -10.29 -4.20 15.09
CA LYS A 82 -9.95 -5.62 15.31
C LYS A 82 -9.91 -6.40 14.00
N GLU A 83 -10.85 -6.12 13.11
CA GLU A 83 -11.03 -6.79 11.82
C GLU A 83 -9.85 -6.46 10.90
N MET A 84 -9.46 -5.19 10.82
CA MET A 84 -8.29 -4.77 10.05
C MET A 84 -6.98 -5.28 10.65
N ARG A 85 -6.89 -5.32 11.99
CA ARG A 85 -5.76 -5.93 12.68
C ARG A 85 -5.62 -7.40 12.31
N ARG A 86 -6.73 -8.15 12.24
CA ARG A 86 -6.75 -9.56 11.81
C ARG A 86 -6.23 -9.72 10.38
N ILE A 87 -6.60 -8.81 9.48
CA ILE A 87 -6.07 -8.79 8.10
C ILE A 87 -4.55 -8.54 8.09
N TYR A 88 -4.06 -7.63 8.94
CA TYR A 88 -2.61 -7.37 9.06
C TYR A 88 -1.84 -8.55 9.68
N GLU A 89 -2.50 -9.37 10.50
CA GLU A 89 -1.94 -10.63 11.00
C GLU A 89 -1.80 -11.64 9.86
N TYR A 90 -2.84 -11.85 9.03
CA TYR A 90 -2.75 -12.73 7.85
C TYR A 90 -1.64 -12.30 6.87
N HIS A 91 -1.50 -10.99 6.64
CA HIS A 91 -0.40 -10.46 5.84
C HIS A 91 0.98 -10.72 6.49
N GLY A 92 1.05 -10.67 7.82
CA GLY A 92 2.25 -11.10 8.56
C GLY A 92 2.54 -12.59 8.40
N ALA A 93 1.52 -13.44 8.37
CA ALA A 93 1.65 -14.88 8.15
C ALA A 93 2.22 -15.20 6.77
N GLU A 94 1.69 -14.57 5.71
CA GLU A 94 2.20 -14.67 4.34
C GLU A 94 3.71 -14.36 4.30
N HIS A 95 4.13 -13.24 4.90
CA HIS A 95 5.55 -12.88 4.94
C HIS A 95 6.43 -13.91 5.65
N LYS A 96 5.97 -14.49 6.76
CA LYS A 96 6.75 -15.49 7.48
C LYS A 96 6.90 -16.79 6.68
N VAL A 97 5.81 -17.23 6.03
CA VAL A 97 5.80 -18.42 5.19
C VAL A 97 6.70 -18.23 3.96
N ILE A 98 6.63 -17.07 3.30
CA ILE A 98 7.51 -16.74 2.17
C ILE A 98 8.99 -16.73 2.61
N HIS A 99 9.32 -16.16 3.78
CA HIS A 99 10.70 -16.21 4.29
C HIS A 99 11.21 -17.64 4.50
N ALA A 100 10.35 -18.54 4.99
CA ALA A 100 10.71 -19.94 5.20
C ALA A 100 10.94 -20.66 3.87
N TYR A 101 10.07 -20.41 2.90
CA TYR A 101 10.17 -20.93 1.54
C TYR A 101 11.42 -20.42 0.81
N GLU A 102 11.71 -19.12 0.86
CA GLU A 102 12.91 -18.53 0.24
C GLU A 102 14.23 -19.06 0.83
N LYS A 103 14.20 -19.67 2.03
CA LYS A 103 15.35 -20.30 2.68
C LYS A 103 15.37 -21.82 2.57
N GLU A 104 14.40 -22.43 1.88
CA GLU A 104 14.26 -23.88 1.74
C GLU A 104 14.23 -24.61 3.11
N GLU A 105 13.72 -23.95 4.16
CA GLU A 105 13.60 -24.55 5.50
C GLU A 105 12.28 -25.33 5.66
N ALA A 106 12.29 -26.32 6.56
CA ALA A 106 11.12 -27.15 6.85
C ALA A 106 9.92 -26.30 7.32
N LEU A 107 8.77 -26.53 6.68
CA LEU A 107 7.57 -25.69 6.81
C LEU A 107 6.69 -26.04 8.02
N ALA A 108 7.29 -26.28 9.19
CA ALA A 108 6.50 -26.48 10.41
C ALA A 108 5.95 -25.12 10.92
N PRO A 109 4.62 -24.95 11.07
CA PRO A 109 4.01 -23.67 11.45
C PRO A 109 4.61 -23.03 12.72
N GLU A 110 4.92 -23.83 13.74
CA GLU A 110 5.49 -23.37 15.00
C GLU A 110 6.92 -22.82 14.83
N LEU A 111 7.74 -23.50 14.01
CA LEU A 111 9.09 -23.03 13.70
C LEU A 111 9.04 -21.73 12.90
N ILE A 112 8.11 -21.64 11.93
CA ILE A 112 7.90 -20.45 11.12
C ILE A 112 7.52 -19.27 12.01
N HIS A 113 6.57 -19.49 12.92
CA HIS A 113 6.08 -18.48 13.85
C HIS A 113 7.22 -17.87 14.69
N GLN A 114 8.15 -18.69 15.19
CA GLN A 114 9.22 -18.25 16.07
C GLN A 114 10.42 -17.62 15.34
N ARG A 115 10.74 -18.10 14.13
CA ARG A 115 12.00 -17.76 13.45
C ARG A 115 11.91 -16.54 12.54
N TYR A 116 10.74 -16.28 11.94
CA TYR A 116 10.63 -15.31 10.87
C TYR A 116 9.91 -14.03 11.28
N SER A 117 10.35 -12.90 10.72
CA SER A 117 9.71 -11.60 10.92
C SER A 117 8.47 -11.48 10.04
N PRO A 118 7.37 -10.85 10.50
CA PRO A 118 6.20 -10.53 9.68
C PRO A 118 6.48 -9.37 8.69
N ARG A 119 7.75 -9.08 8.40
CA ARG A 119 8.20 -7.98 7.55
C ARG A 119 9.12 -8.55 6.49
N HIS A 120 8.83 -8.24 5.24
CA HIS A 120 9.51 -8.79 4.08
C HIS A 120 9.97 -7.67 3.13
N PRO A 121 11.24 -7.62 2.72
CA PRO A 121 11.75 -6.54 1.87
C PRO A 121 11.12 -6.52 0.47
N ARG A 122 10.48 -7.62 0.04
CA ARG A 122 9.88 -7.78 -1.29
C ARG A 122 8.36 -7.54 -1.32
N CYS A 123 7.75 -7.06 -0.24
CA CYS A 123 6.30 -6.91 -0.14
C CYS A 123 5.72 -5.81 -1.05
N GLY A 124 4.59 -6.10 -1.72
CA GLY A 124 3.82 -5.15 -2.52
C GLY A 124 3.25 -3.95 -1.73
N THR A 125 3.13 -4.01 -0.41
CA THR A 125 2.78 -2.81 0.38
C THR A 125 3.89 -1.75 0.32
N SER A 126 5.15 -2.18 0.20
CA SER A 126 6.27 -1.25 -0.04
C SER A 126 6.20 -0.65 -1.44
N PHE A 127 5.65 -1.38 -2.42
CA PHE A 127 5.41 -0.88 -3.77
C PHE A 127 4.45 0.31 -3.79
N LEU A 128 3.36 0.30 -2.99
CA LEU A 128 2.43 1.43 -2.94
C LEU A 128 3.11 2.72 -2.49
N LEU A 129 3.96 2.68 -1.46
CA LEU A 129 4.73 3.87 -1.05
C LEU A 129 5.74 4.30 -2.10
N ILE A 130 6.43 3.35 -2.75
CA ILE A 130 7.35 3.66 -3.85
C ILE A 130 6.60 4.39 -4.97
N VAL A 131 5.44 3.87 -5.39
CA VAL A 131 4.57 4.50 -6.41
C VAL A 131 4.17 5.91 -5.98
N MET A 132 3.79 6.12 -4.73
CA MET A 132 3.45 7.46 -4.23
C MET A 132 4.65 8.41 -4.28
N MET A 133 5.83 7.99 -3.80
CA MET A 133 7.04 8.80 -3.82
C MET A 133 7.48 9.14 -5.25
N VAL A 134 7.48 8.15 -6.14
CA VAL A 134 7.79 8.34 -7.57
C VAL A 134 6.77 9.27 -8.21
N SER A 135 5.47 9.13 -7.89
CA SER A 135 4.42 10.04 -8.38
C SER A 135 4.68 11.48 -7.98
N ILE A 136 5.10 11.73 -6.73
CA ILE A 136 5.42 13.08 -6.26
C ILE A 136 6.58 13.66 -7.07
N MET A 137 7.65 12.90 -7.26
CA MET A 137 8.82 13.34 -8.03
C MET A 137 8.47 13.60 -9.49
N VAL A 138 7.75 12.68 -10.14
CA VAL A 138 7.35 12.79 -11.56
C VAL A 138 6.35 13.94 -11.78
N PHE A 139 5.38 14.11 -10.88
CA PHE A 139 4.42 15.21 -11.02
C PHE A 139 4.99 16.56 -10.56
N SER A 140 6.06 16.60 -9.78
CA SER A 140 6.70 17.86 -9.35
C SER A 140 7.24 18.68 -10.52
N VAL A 141 7.65 18.02 -11.61
CA VAL A 141 8.17 18.66 -12.83
C VAL A 141 7.08 19.08 -13.81
N VAL A 142 5.81 18.76 -13.55
CA VAL A 142 4.69 19.18 -14.41
C VAL A 142 4.44 20.69 -14.21
N PRO A 143 4.52 21.51 -15.28
CA PRO A 143 4.40 22.96 -15.14
C PRO A 143 3.02 23.42 -14.64
N ARG A 144 3.00 24.49 -13.83
CA ARG A 144 1.77 25.00 -13.20
C ARG A 144 0.88 25.73 -14.19
N GLU A 145 1.47 26.36 -15.20
CA GLU A 145 0.82 27.12 -16.25
C GLU A 145 0.04 26.24 -17.22
N TRP A 146 0.24 24.92 -17.19
CA TRP A 146 -0.54 24.00 -18.00
C TRP A 146 -2.02 24.08 -17.65
N SER A 147 -2.85 24.08 -18.70
CA SER A 147 -4.30 24.04 -18.56
C SER A 147 -4.73 22.77 -17.82
N PHE A 148 -5.92 22.81 -17.23
CA PHE A 148 -6.48 21.67 -16.50
C PHE A 148 -6.46 20.38 -17.34
N TYR A 149 -6.83 20.47 -18.62
CA TYR A 149 -6.86 19.34 -19.54
C TYR A 149 -5.47 18.74 -19.78
N LEU A 150 -4.44 19.58 -19.97
CA LEU A 150 -3.07 19.10 -20.17
C LEU A 150 -2.52 18.41 -18.91
N LYS A 151 -2.81 18.94 -17.72
CA LYS A 151 -2.45 18.29 -16.44
C LYS A 151 -3.20 16.97 -16.21
N PHE A 152 -4.46 16.90 -16.65
CA PHE A 152 -5.23 15.67 -16.54
C PHE A 152 -4.68 14.58 -17.47
N ILE A 153 -4.41 14.93 -18.74
CA ILE A 153 -3.81 14.03 -19.72
C ILE A 153 -2.43 13.59 -19.25
N SER A 154 -1.60 14.50 -18.72
CA SER A 154 -0.27 14.15 -18.22
C SER A 154 -0.34 13.11 -17.10
N ARG A 155 -1.32 13.20 -16.20
CA ARG A 155 -1.52 12.20 -15.13
C ARG A 155 -1.80 10.82 -15.69
N ILE A 156 -2.64 10.71 -16.73
CA ILE A 156 -2.95 9.42 -17.38
C ILE A 156 -1.72 8.87 -18.11
N VAL A 157 -1.07 9.70 -18.93
CA VAL A 157 0.10 9.30 -19.73
C VAL A 157 1.29 8.93 -18.86
N MET A 158 1.44 9.52 -17.68
CA MET A 158 2.52 9.22 -16.74
C MET A 158 2.27 7.95 -15.91
N ILE A 159 1.07 7.35 -15.90
CA ILE A 159 0.81 6.13 -15.11
C ILE A 159 1.77 4.99 -15.46
N PRO A 160 1.97 4.62 -16.75
CA PRO A 160 2.89 3.54 -17.10
C PRO A 160 4.35 3.86 -16.74
N LEU A 161 4.76 5.13 -16.87
CA LEU A 161 6.10 5.58 -16.49
C LEU A 161 6.32 5.43 -14.98
N ILE A 162 5.37 5.91 -14.17
CA ILE A 162 5.43 5.80 -12.71
C ILE A 162 5.44 4.32 -12.29
N ALA A 163 4.57 3.49 -12.87
CA ALA A 163 4.50 2.07 -12.57
C ALA A 163 5.82 1.36 -12.94
N GLY A 164 6.37 1.63 -14.12
CA GLY A 164 7.64 1.04 -14.58
C GLY A 164 8.81 1.43 -13.69
N ILE A 165 8.98 2.71 -13.38
CA ILE A 165 10.04 3.18 -12.47
C ILE A 165 9.88 2.54 -11.09
N SER A 166 8.65 2.51 -10.56
CA SER A 166 8.38 1.94 -9.23
C SER A 166 8.68 0.44 -9.18
N TYR A 167 8.36 -0.29 -10.26
CA TYR A 167 8.63 -1.72 -10.37
C TYR A 167 10.13 -2.00 -10.40
N GLU A 168 10.89 -1.26 -11.20
CA GLU A 168 12.36 -1.41 -11.25
C GLU A 168 13.01 -1.07 -9.90
N ILE A 169 12.54 -0.01 -9.22
CA ILE A 169 13.00 0.31 -7.86
C ILE A 169 12.72 -0.85 -6.90
N LEU A 170 11.51 -1.40 -6.91
CA LEU A 170 11.14 -2.54 -6.06
C LEU A 170 12.02 -3.77 -6.37
N LYS A 171 12.17 -4.12 -7.65
CA LYS A 171 12.97 -5.25 -8.13
C LYS A 171 14.45 -5.11 -7.73
N LEU A 172 15.02 -3.92 -7.86
CA LEU A 172 16.39 -3.63 -7.42
C LEU A 172 16.51 -3.71 -5.88
N SER A 173 15.48 -3.29 -5.14
CA SER A 173 15.48 -3.30 -3.68
C SER A 173 15.49 -4.73 -3.12
N ALA A 174 14.80 -5.64 -3.82
CA ALA A 174 14.81 -7.07 -3.53
C ALA A 174 16.19 -7.71 -3.76
N LYS A 175 16.91 -7.31 -4.82
CA LYS A 175 18.19 -7.92 -5.22
C LYS A 175 19.40 -7.47 -4.38
N LYS A 176 19.35 -6.29 -3.75
CA LYS A 176 20.48 -5.68 -3.02
C LYS A 176 20.09 -5.26 -1.59
N SER A 177 19.31 -6.08 -0.88
CA SER A 177 18.70 -5.73 0.42
C SER A 177 19.68 -5.32 1.53
N SER A 178 20.98 -5.61 1.39
CA SER A 178 22.02 -5.34 2.40
C SER A 178 23.10 -4.30 2.01
N ALA A 179 23.03 -3.66 0.84
CA ALA A 179 24.10 -2.77 0.35
C ALA A 179 23.70 -1.29 0.24
N GLY A 180 24.25 -0.44 1.13
CA GLY A 180 24.37 1.01 0.95
C GLY A 180 23.07 1.76 0.64
N LEU A 181 23.05 2.45 -0.51
CA LEU A 181 21.94 3.29 -1.00
C LEU A 181 20.60 2.54 -1.10
N MET A 182 20.63 1.21 -1.26
CA MET A 182 19.41 0.42 -1.39
C MET A 182 18.64 0.30 -0.07
N SER A 183 19.33 0.43 1.07
CA SER A 183 18.68 0.50 2.38
C SER A 183 17.77 1.72 2.52
N LEU A 184 18.11 2.86 1.90
CA LEU A 184 17.27 4.07 1.91
C LEU A 184 15.93 3.87 1.18
N VAL A 185 15.88 2.94 0.22
CA VAL A 185 14.65 2.60 -0.52
C VAL A 185 13.83 1.56 0.24
N THR A 186 14.48 0.55 0.83
CA THR A 186 13.80 -0.55 1.52
C THR A 186 13.28 -0.14 2.91
N VAL A 187 13.99 0.73 3.62
CA VAL A 187 13.65 1.13 5.00
C VAL A 187 12.27 1.80 5.12
N PRO A 188 11.88 2.78 4.27
CA PRO A 188 10.53 3.35 4.31
C PRO A 188 9.44 2.30 4.11
N GLY A 189 9.66 1.35 3.20
CA GLY A 189 8.75 0.23 2.97
C GLY A 189 8.61 -0.68 4.20
N LEU A 190 9.74 -1.03 4.84
CA LEU A 190 9.73 -1.81 6.09
C LEU A 190 9.08 -1.05 7.26
N PHE A 191 9.19 0.29 7.28
CA PHE A 191 8.51 1.11 8.26
C PHE A 191 6.99 1.08 8.06
N LEU A 192 6.51 1.18 6.82
CA LEU A 192 5.09 0.99 6.52
C LEU A 192 4.59 -0.38 6.94
N GLN A 193 5.39 -1.43 6.72
CA GLN A 193 5.02 -2.76 7.16
C GLN A 193 4.82 -2.85 8.67
N ARG A 194 5.46 -2.01 9.49
CA ARG A 194 5.13 -1.94 10.93
C ARG A 194 3.71 -1.46 11.21
N LEU A 195 3.09 -0.77 10.25
CA LEU A 195 1.70 -0.33 10.31
C LEU A 195 0.75 -1.35 9.67
N THR A 196 1.20 -2.08 8.64
CA THR A 196 0.36 -2.98 7.82
C THR A 196 0.57 -4.48 8.06
N THR A 197 1.46 -4.87 8.97
CA THR A 197 1.65 -6.25 9.39
C THR A 197 1.61 -6.36 10.92
N ARG A 198 1.17 -7.53 11.41
CA ARG A 198 1.10 -7.89 12.82
C ARG A 198 1.60 -9.31 13.01
N GLU A 199 1.88 -9.67 14.26
CA GLU A 199 2.24 -11.05 14.60
C GLU A 199 1.00 -11.96 14.47
N PRO A 200 1.03 -12.95 13.57
CA PRO A 200 -0.09 -13.88 13.38
C PRO A 200 -0.11 -14.96 14.45
N ASP A 201 -1.27 -15.58 14.64
CA ASP A 201 -1.33 -16.86 15.35
C ASP A 201 -0.88 -18.04 14.44
N THR A 202 -0.66 -19.22 15.03
CA THR A 202 -0.24 -20.42 14.30
C THR A 202 -1.25 -20.85 13.24
N SER A 203 -2.56 -20.71 13.50
CA SER A 203 -3.60 -21.10 12.54
C SER A 203 -3.57 -20.24 11.27
N GLN A 204 -3.22 -18.95 11.38
CA GLN A 204 -3.04 -18.09 10.21
C GLN A 204 -1.79 -18.47 9.39
N ILE A 205 -0.75 -18.97 10.06
CA ILE A 205 0.45 -19.49 9.39
C ILE A 205 0.13 -20.78 8.65
N GLU A 206 -0.67 -21.68 9.22
CA GLU A 206 -1.16 -22.88 8.53
C GLU A 206 -1.94 -22.52 7.26
N VAL A 207 -2.87 -21.56 7.34
CA VAL A 207 -3.63 -21.09 6.17
C VAL A 207 -2.70 -20.50 5.11
N ALA A 208 -1.74 -19.65 5.50
CA ALA A 208 -0.76 -19.08 4.58
C ALA A 208 0.13 -20.15 3.95
N LEU A 209 0.46 -21.20 4.69
CA LEU A 209 1.25 -22.32 4.21
C LEU A 209 0.49 -23.17 3.20
N SER A 210 -0.76 -23.50 3.48
CA SER A 210 -1.64 -24.20 2.52
C SER A 210 -1.78 -23.39 1.23
N ALA A 211 -1.97 -22.07 1.33
CA ALA A 211 -2.06 -21.20 0.17
C ALA A 211 -0.74 -21.15 -0.64
N LEU A 212 0.41 -21.14 0.04
CA LEU A 212 1.71 -21.16 -0.64
C LEU A 212 1.92 -22.49 -1.38
N ASN A 213 1.63 -23.63 -0.74
CA ASN A 213 1.86 -24.95 -1.34
C ASN A 213 1.06 -25.11 -2.64
N GLU A 214 -0.20 -24.67 -2.65
CA GLU A 214 -1.03 -24.71 -3.86
C GLU A 214 -0.40 -23.92 -5.03
N VAL A 215 0.14 -22.73 -4.75
CA VAL A 215 0.78 -21.87 -5.78
C VAL A 215 2.08 -22.49 -6.29
N VAL A 216 2.84 -23.17 -5.42
CA VAL A 216 4.10 -23.81 -5.80
C VAL A 216 3.84 -25.08 -6.61
N GLU A 217 2.88 -25.90 -6.20
CA GLU A 217 2.48 -27.11 -6.94
C GLU A 217 1.99 -26.76 -8.36
N GLU A 218 1.21 -25.69 -8.52
CA GLU A 218 0.74 -25.23 -9.84
C GLU A 218 1.89 -24.74 -10.76
N THR A 219 3.05 -24.38 -10.21
CA THR A 219 4.21 -23.96 -11.01
C THR A 219 5.15 -25.09 -11.44
N ASP A 220 5.00 -26.29 -10.84
CA ASP A 220 5.78 -27.48 -11.18
C ASP A 220 5.12 -28.37 -12.26
N ASP A 221 3.87 -28.07 -12.66
CA ASP A 221 3.12 -28.66 -13.80
C ASP A 221 3.24 -27.82 -15.10
#